data_AF-A0AAW4EM19-F1
#
_entry.id   AF-A0AAW4EM19-F1
#
_cell.length_a   1.000
_cell.length_b   1.000
_cell.length_c   1.000
_cell.angle_alpha   90.00
_cell.angle_beta   90.00
_cell.angle_gamma   90.00
#
_symmetry.space_group_name_H-M   'P 1'
#
loop_
_entity.id
_entity.type
_entity.pdbx_description
1 polymer ?
#
loop_
_entity_poly.entity_id
_entity_poly.type
_entity_poly.pdbx_seq_one_letter_code
_entity_poly.pdbx_strand_id
1 'polypeptide(L)'
;MKLEIVKIHEKGKQDAEYVELKAKEACTLSNYILSDTTYLSPTTVSNKLRHVHWFTPKNLAKGDYVFLRTGKGVDTSHKNRAGTTTYVIYWGLGTPVWNNTGDAGILIEINDRQTMKA
;
A
#
# COMPACT_ATOMS: atom_id res chain seq x y z
N MET A 1 -1.07 1.67 14.56
CA MET A 1 -0.94 0.77 13.40
C MET A 1 0.47 0.18 13.34
N LYS A 2 0.58 -1.12 13.05
CA LYS A 2 1.85 -1.86 12.95
C LYS A 2 2.53 -1.73 11.59
N LEU A 3 1.78 -1.35 10.57
CA LEU A 3 2.24 -1.01 9.23
C LEU A 3 2.03 0.49 9.01
N GLU A 4 2.93 1.15 8.29
CA GLU A 4 2.81 2.57 7.94
C GLU A 4 3.19 2.84 6.50
N ILE A 5 2.62 3.90 5.92
CA ILE A 5 3.09 4.48 4.67
C ILE A 5 4.34 5.32 5.01
N VAL A 6 5.46 4.96 4.41
CA VAL A 6 6.69 5.76 4.48
C VAL A 6 6.63 6.87 3.45
N LYS A 7 6.35 6.52 2.19
CA LYS A 7 6.34 7.46 1.07
C LYS A 7 5.67 6.88 -0.17
N ILE A 8 5.14 7.77 -1.02
CA ILE A 8 4.74 7.47 -2.40
C ILE A 8 5.84 8.00 -3.33
N HIS A 9 6.36 7.13 -4.19
CA HIS A 9 7.47 7.42 -5.10
C HIS A 9 7.01 7.45 -6.55
N GLU A 10 7.75 8.21 -7.37
CA GLU A 10 7.57 8.23 -8.84
C GLU A 10 6.12 8.48 -9.30
N LYS A 11 5.41 9.37 -8.59
CA LYS A 11 4.00 9.72 -8.84
C LYS A 11 3.72 9.98 -10.32
N GLY A 12 2.63 9.41 -10.82
CA GLY A 12 2.20 9.60 -12.21
C GLY A 12 3.03 8.85 -13.26
N LYS A 13 4.06 8.09 -12.86
CA LYS A 13 4.87 7.27 -13.79
C LYS A 13 4.40 5.82 -13.74
N GLN A 14 3.66 5.39 -14.76
CA GLN A 14 3.02 4.08 -14.85
C GLN A 14 3.91 2.89 -14.44
N ASP A 15 5.15 2.85 -14.94
CA ASP A 15 6.04 1.70 -14.73
C ASP A 15 6.94 1.84 -13.49
N ALA A 16 6.88 2.99 -12.82
CA ALA A 16 7.80 3.33 -11.73
C ALA A 16 7.11 3.70 -10.43
N GLU A 17 5.82 4.06 -10.44
CA GLU A 17 5.07 4.48 -9.26
C GLU A 17 4.88 3.33 -8.26
N TYR A 18 5.15 3.61 -6.98
CA TYR A 18 4.90 2.67 -5.89
C TYR A 18 4.71 3.36 -4.54
N VAL A 19 4.05 2.64 -3.64
CA VAL A 19 3.98 3.00 -2.23
C VAL A 19 4.98 2.16 -1.44
N GLU A 20 5.82 2.85 -0.70
CA GLU A 20 6.70 2.25 0.29
C GLU A 20 5.98 2.17 1.64
N LEU A 21 5.82 0.94 2.13
CA LEU A 21 5.30 0.65 3.46
C LEU A 21 6.39 0.02 4.31
N LYS A 22 6.30 0.23 5.63
CA LYS A 22 7.23 -0.35 6.60
C LYS A 22 6.48 -0.98 7.77
N ALA A 23 6.86 -2.20 8.12
CA ALA A 23 6.38 -2.87 9.32
C ALA A 23 7.13 -2.31 10.54
N LYS A 24 6.46 -1.54 11.40
CA LYS A 24 7.00 -1.08 12.69
C LYS A 24 7.07 -2.21 13.73
N GLU A 25 6.19 -3.19 13.57
CA GLU A 25 6.09 -4.40 14.37
C GLU A 25 5.68 -5.58 13.47
N ALA A 26 5.84 -6.81 13.96
CA ALA A 26 5.35 -7.98 13.23
C ALA A 26 3.83 -7.91 13.04
N CYS A 27 3.37 -8.13 11.81
CA CYS A 27 1.96 -8.01 11.43
C CYS A 27 1.62 -8.88 10.21
N THR A 28 0.33 -9.02 9.93
CA THR A 28 -0.18 -9.76 8.76
C THR A 28 -0.73 -8.76 7.74
N LEU A 29 -0.19 -8.77 6.53
CA LEU A 29 -0.45 -7.76 5.51
C LEU A 29 -1.91 -7.74 5.03
N SER A 30 -2.59 -8.89 4.97
CA SER A 30 -4.02 -9.00 4.62
C SER A 30 -4.98 -8.35 5.62
N ASN A 31 -4.47 -7.86 6.74
CA ASN A 31 -5.22 -7.07 7.70
C ASN A 31 -5.17 -5.57 7.39
N TYR A 32 -4.60 -5.20 6.25
CA TYR A 32 -4.56 -3.83 5.77
C TYR A 32 -5.16 -3.76 4.37
N ILE A 33 -5.69 -2.59 4.04
CA ILE A 33 -6.00 -2.19 2.67
C ILE A 33 -5.38 -0.83 2.39
N LEU A 34 -4.97 -0.60 1.15
CA LEU A 34 -4.49 0.70 0.68
C LEU A 34 -5.51 1.28 -0.30
N SER A 35 -5.76 2.58 -0.22
CA SER A 35 -6.64 3.29 -1.15
C SER A 35 -6.09 4.69 -1.45
N ASP A 36 -6.40 5.25 -2.61
CA ASP A 36 -6.25 6.69 -2.83
C ASP A 36 -7.47 7.47 -2.38
N THR A 37 -7.19 8.68 -1.92
CA THR A 37 -8.16 9.75 -1.70
C THR A 37 -7.59 11.05 -2.28
N THR A 38 -8.40 12.10 -2.27
CA THR A 38 -7.97 13.45 -2.64
C THR A 38 -8.38 14.43 -1.54
N TYR A 39 -7.50 15.38 -1.23
CA TYR A 39 -7.85 16.53 -0.40
C TYR A 39 -8.69 17.52 -1.21
N LEU A 40 -9.89 17.82 -0.72
CA LEU A 40 -10.77 18.84 -1.32
C LEU A 40 -10.39 20.25 -0.85
N SER A 41 -9.74 20.34 0.32
CA SER A 41 -9.18 21.54 0.92
C SER A 41 -8.11 21.16 1.94
N PRO A 42 -7.34 22.11 2.52
CA PRO A 42 -6.35 21.81 3.55
C PRO A 42 -6.89 21.08 4.80
N THR A 43 -8.20 21.14 5.05
CA THR A 43 -8.85 20.54 6.23
C THR A 43 -9.89 19.48 5.88
N THR A 44 -10.14 19.22 4.59
CA THR A 44 -11.20 18.30 4.13
C THR A 44 -10.64 17.22 3.22
N VAL A 45 -10.76 15.97 3.66
CA VAL A 45 -10.43 14.78 2.87
C VAL A 45 -11.71 14.27 2.21
N SER A 46 -11.63 13.88 0.94
CA SER A 46 -12.75 13.23 0.27
C SER A 46 -13.08 11.89 0.94
N ASN A 47 -14.37 11.62 1.14
CA ASN A 47 -14.85 10.31 1.58
C ASN A 47 -14.91 9.27 0.44
N LYS A 48 -14.52 9.64 -0.78
CA LYS A 48 -14.44 8.72 -1.91
C LYS A 48 -13.13 7.96 -1.84
N LEU A 49 -13.19 6.71 -1.39
CA LEU A 49 -12.10 5.76 -1.54
C LEU A 49 -12.11 5.25 -2.99
N ARG A 50 -11.00 5.47 -3.69
CA ARG A 50 -10.76 4.93 -5.05
C ARG A 50 -9.59 3.98 -4.99
N HIS A 51 -9.33 3.31 -6.12
CA HIS A 51 -8.26 2.32 -6.33
C HIS A 51 -7.90 1.65 -5.01
N VAL A 52 -8.67 0.62 -4.64
CA VAL A 52 -8.47 -0.10 -3.37
C VAL A 52 -7.64 -1.35 -3.63
N HIS A 53 -6.54 -1.51 -2.90
CA HIS A 53 -5.73 -2.71 -2.89
C HIS A 53 -6.01 -3.49 -1.61
N TRP A 54 -6.52 -4.71 -1.75
CA TRP A 54 -6.57 -5.66 -0.66
C TRP A 54 -5.38 -6.61 -0.77
N PHE A 55 -4.49 -6.56 0.19
CA PHE A 55 -3.31 -7.42 0.18
C PHE A 55 -3.66 -8.89 0.43
N THR A 56 -2.89 -9.77 -0.20
CA THR A 56 -2.94 -11.21 0.09
C THR A 56 -2.31 -11.51 1.47
N PRO A 57 -2.68 -12.63 2.13
CA PRO A 57 -2.11 -13.00 3.41
C PRO A 57 -0.58 -13.18 3.35
N LYS A 58 0.13 -12.35 4.11
CA LYS A 58 1.59 -12.40 4.26
C LYS A 58 2.00 -11.92 5.63
N ASN A 59 2.82 -12.69 6.34
CA ASN A 59 3.39 -12.25 7.61
C ASN A 59 4.65 -11.42 7.35
N LEU A 60 4.72 -10.25 7.98
CA LEU A 60 5.86 -9.34 7.95
C LEU A 60 6.57 -9.36 9.31
N ALA A 61 7.90 -9.36 9.28
CA ALA A 61 8.71 -9.11 10.47
C ALA A 61 8.86 -7.61 10.71
N LYS A 62 9.21 -7.23 11.94
CA LYS A 62 9.57 -5.84 12.25
C LYS A 62 10.73 -5.37 11.36
N GLY A 63 10.55 -4.23 10.71
CA GLY A 63 11.51 -3.62 9.81
C GLY A 63 11.46 -4.14 8.37
N ASP A 64 10.61 -5.12 8.05
CA ASP A 64 10.35 -5.48 6.64
C ASP A 64 9.69 -4.31 5.90
N TYR A 65 9.97 -4.24 4.60
CA TYR A 65 9.39 -3.25 3.69
C TYR A 65 8.43 -3.93 2.71
N VAL A 66 7.39 -3.21 2.30
CA VAL A 66 6.53 -3.58 1.19
C VAL A 66 6.53 -2.44 0.18
N PHE A 67 6.90 -2.73 -1.06
CA PHE A 67 6.77 -1.83 -2.19
C PHE A 67 5.56 -2.27 -3.01
N LEU A 68 4.44 -1.59 -2.85
CA LEU A 68 3.25 -1.81 -3.68
C LEU A 68 3.38 -0.97 -4.95
N ARG A 69 3.79 -1.61 -6.05
CA ARG A 69 3.86 -1.04 -7.40
C ARG A 69 2.46 -0.93 -7.96
N THR A 70 2.10 0.24 -8.51
CA THR A 70 0.74 0.44 -9.05
C THR A 70 0.53 -0.29 -10.38
N GLY A 71 1.58 -0.42 -11.19
CA GLY A 71 1.55 -1.14 -12.46
C GLY A 71 1.39 -2.67 -12.36
N LYS A 72 1.56 -3.34 -13.50
CA LYS A 72 1.55 -4.80 -13.63
C LYS A 72 2.93 -5.41 -13.37
N GLY A 73 2.95 -6.63 -12.87
CA GLY A 73 4.19 -7.38 -12.65
C GLY A 73 3.94 -8.67 -11.87
N VAL A 74 5.01 -9.26 -11.39
CA VAL A 74 4.99 -10.49 -10.59
C VAL A 74 5.58 -10.20 -9.22
N ASP A 75 4.88 -10.61 -8.18
CA ASP A 75 5.33 -10.41 -6.81
C ASP A 75 6.68 -11.09 -6.58
N THR A 76 7.59 -10.38 -5.92
CA THR A 76 8.92 -10.87 -5.58
C THR A 76 9.31 -10.45 -4.17
N SER A 77 10.40 -11.02 -3.67
CA SER A 77 11.00 -10.56 -2.41
C SER A 77 12.51 -10.72 -2.43
N HIS A 78 13.21 -9.83 -1.75
CA HIS A 78 14.66 -9.89 -1.62
C HIS A 78 15.11 -9.37 -0.25
N LYS A 79 16.30 -9.80 0.18
CA LYS A 79 16.95 -9.21 1.36
C LYS A 79 17.46 -7.82 1.02
N ASN A 80 17.30 -6.89 1.95
CA ASN A 80 17.74 -5.51 1.79
C ASN A 80 18.98 -5.23 2.65
N ARG A 81 19.57 -4.03 2.45
CA ARG A 81 20.79 -3.60 3.16
C ARG A 81 20.60 -3.42 4.66
N ALA A 82 19.36 -3.32 5.14
CA ALA A 82 19.04 -3.23 6.56
C ALA A 82 18.92 -4.62 7.24
N GLY A 83 19.21 -5.70 6.52
CA GLY A 83 19.10 -7.07 7.03
C GLY A 83 17.66 -7.60 7.13
N THR A 84 16.68 -6.85 6.64
CA THR A 84 15.27 -7.26 6.59
C THR A 84 14.87 -7.70 5.18
N THR A 85 13.59 -7.98 4.97
CA THR A 85 13.05 -8.39 3.67
C THR A 85 12.26 -7.24 3.05
N THR A 86 12.48 -7.00 1.76
CA THR A 86 11.61 -6.13 0.96
C THR A 86 10.75 -7.02 0.09
N TYR A 87 9.43 -6.88 0.22
CA TYR A 87 8.44 -7.50 -0.64
C TYR A 87 8.03 -6.50 -1.73
N VAL A 88 8.12 -6.89 -2.99
CA VAL A 88 7.62 -6.10 -4.11
C VAL A 88 6.32 -6.74 -4.56
N ILE A 89 5.22 -6.01 -4.44
CA ILE A 89 3.87 -6.46 -4.75
C ILE A 89 3.33 -5.60 -5.89
N TYR A 90 2.61 -6.20 -6.83
CA TYR A 90 2.01 -5.48 -7.95
C TYR A 90 0.50 -5.37 -7.81
N TRP A 91 -0.01 -4.16 -7.97
CA TRP A 91 -1.44 -3.87 -7.94
C TRP A 91 -2.13 -4.28 -9.25
N GLY A 92 -1.39 -4.31 -10.36
CA GLY A 92 -1.91 -4.77 -11.65
C GLY A 92 -2.69 -3.69 -12.43
N LEU A 93 -2.60 -2.42 -12.03
CA LEU A 93 -3.30 -1.34 -12.72
C LEU A 93 -2.63 -0.99 -14.05
N GLY A 94 -3.42 -0.51 -15.00
CA GLY A 94 -2.94 -0.01 -16.30
C GLY A 94 -2.61 1.49 -16.32
N THR A 95 -2.89 2.19 -15.22
CA THR A 95 -2.67 3.64 -15.06
C THR A 95 -2.15 3.95 -13.66
N PRO A 96 -1.34 5.02 -13.51
CA PRO A 96 -0.84 5.43 -12.20
C PRO A 96 -1.99 5.96 -11.33
N VAL A 97 -1.84 5.82 -10.03
CA VAL A 97 -2.84 6.17 -9.02
C VAL A 97 -2.71 7.63 -8.60
N TRP A 98 -1.51 8.13 -8.33
CA TRP A 98 -1.28 9.49 -7.85
C TRP A 98 -0.87 10.40 -9.00
N ASN A 99 -1.83 10.73 -9.87
CA ASN A 99 -1.61 11.55 -11.06
C ASN A 99 -2.21 12.96 -10.98
N ASN A 100 -2.91 13.31 -9.90
CA ASN A 100 -3.46 14.66 -9.69
C ASN A 100 -2.85 15.36 -8.47
N THR A 101 -3.00 16.68 -8.45
CA THR A 101 -2.62 17.49 -7.29
C THR A 101 -3.61 17.27 -6.16
N GLY A 102 -3.12 17.02 -4.94
CA GLY A 102 -3.95 16.78 -3.76
C GLY A 102 -4.27 15.31 -3.50
N ASP A 103 -3.81 14.38 -4.34
CA ASP A 103 -3.98 12.95 -4.10
C ASP A 103 -3.12 12.50 -2.90
N ALA A 104 -3.67 11.59 -2.11
CA ALA A 104 -3.04 11.02 -0.93
C ALA A 104 -3.32 9.52 -0.84
N GLY A 105 -2.39 8.78 -0.23
CA GLY A 105 -2.58 7.37 0.10
C GLY A 105 -3.13 7.23 1.51
N ILE A 106 -4.14 6.37 1.68
CA ILE A 106 -4.68 5.98 2.98
C ILE A 106 -4.37 4.50 3.18
N LEU A 107 -3.80 4.16 4.34
CA LEU A 107 -3.69 2.79 4.83
C LEU A 107 -4.75 2.58 5.90
N ILE A 108 -5.59 1.55 5.73
CA ILE A 108 -6.69 1.23 6.64
C ILE A 108 -6.42 -0.14 7.24
N GLU A 109 -6.50 -0.25 8.56
CA GLU A 109 -6.40 -1.51 9.28
C GLU A 109 -7.79 -2.13 9.42
N ILE A 110 -7.94 -3.38 8.97
CA ILE A 110 -9.20 -4.11 8.87
C ILE A 110 -9.15 -5.42 9.67
N ASN A 111 -8.58 -5.36 10.87
CA ASN A 111 -8.44 -6.51 11.78
C ASN A 111 -9.78 -7.07 12.28
N ASP A 112 -10.82 -6.25 12.31
CA ASP A 112 -12.16 -6.66 12.73
C ASP A 112 -13.04 -6.88 11.49
N ARG A 113 -13.37 -8.15 11.24
CA ARG A 113 -14.24 -8.54 10.14
C ARG A 113 -15.11 -9.71 10.54
N GLN A 114 -16.40 -9.59 10.25
CA GLN A 114 -17.31 -10.72 10.28
C GLN A 114 -17.40 -11.30 8.87
N THR A 115 -17.14 -12.60 8.75
CA THR A 115 -17.35 -13.33 7.49
C THR A 115 -18.63 -14.13 7.60
N MET A 116 -19.50 -14.02 6.59
CA MET A 116 -20.58 -14.97 6.37
C MET A 116 -20.02 -16.16 5.59
N LYS A 117 -20.68 -17.32 5.63
CA LYS A 117 -20.28 -18.48 4.82
C LYS A 117 -20.07 -18.05 3.36
N ALA A 118 -18.94 -18.48 2.78
CA ALA A 118 -18.62 -18.28 1.38
C ALA A 118 -19.63 -18.98 0.45
#